data_AF-A0AAV5K340-F1
#
_entry.id   AF-A0AAV5K340-F1
#
_cell.length_a   1.000
_cell.length_b   1.000
_cell.length_c   1.000
_cell.angle_alpha   90.00
_cell.angle_beta   90.00
_cell.angle_gamma   90.00
#
_symmetry.space_group_name_H-M   'P 1'
#
loop_
_entity.id
_entity.type
_entity.pdbx_description
1 polymer ?
#
loop_
_entity_poly.entity_id
_entity_poly.type
_entity_poly.pdbx_seq_one_letter_code
_entity_poly.pdbx_strand_id
1 'polypeptide(L)'
;MDCEATNILQGIQGQMVLLSADPSIKLPESFDRGQQYAETHSKYTDPPSVRRVLETLAKHGVSNSEICVIANVCPESMDEVFALVPSLKGKRSKLSEPLKEALDELAKLKK
;
A
#
# COMPACT_ATOMS: atom_id res chain seq x y z
N MET A 1 -1.13 3.06 1.04
CA MET A 1 -0.83 1.60 1.13
C MET A 1 -0.71 1.21 2.60
N ASP A 2 -0.91 -0.06 2.95
CA ASP A 2 -0.91 -0.51 4.36
C ASP A 2 0.46 -0.29 5.01
N CYS A 3 1.56 -0.45 4.27
CA CYS A 3 2.91 -0.14 4.75
C CYS A 3 3.11 1.35 5.07
N GLU A 4 2.49 2.26 4.30
CA GLU A 4 2.51 3.70 4.58
C GLU A 4 1.62 4.03 5.78
N ALA A 5 0.45 3.40 5.85
CA ALA A 5 -0.47 3.57 6.97
C ALA A 5 0.19 3.14 8.29
N THR A 6 0.91 2.02 8.30
CA THR A 6 1.70 1.58 9.45
C THR A 6 2.66 2.67 9.93
N ASN A 7 3.49 3.22 9.03
CA ASN A 7 4.45 4.25 9.40
C ASN A 7 3.78 5.53 9.93
N ILE A 8 2.66 5.95 9.33
CA ILE A 8 1.91 7.13 9.75
C ILE A 8 1.28 6.91 11.13
N LEU A 9 0.62 5.77 11.34
CA LEU A 9 -0.04 5.43 12.61
C LEU A 9 0.97 5.28 13.74
N GLN A 10 2.12 4.65 13.49
CA GLN A 10 3.22 4.59 14.46
C GLN A 10 3.77 5.97 14.81
N GLY A 11 3.90 6.87 13.82
CA GLY A 11 4.30 8.26 14.04
C GLY A 11 3.31 9.02 14.94
N ILE A 12 2.01 8.84 14.72
CA ILE A 12 0.95 9.41 15.57
C ILE A 12 1.05 8.84 16.99
N GLN A 13 1.18 7.53 17.14
CA GLN A 13 1.32 6.87 18.45
C GLN A 13 2.53 7.41 19.22
N GLY A 14 3.66 7.65 18.53
CA GLY A 14 4.85 8.24 19.12
C GLY A 14 4.63 9.66 19.66
N GLN A 15 3.85 10.48 18.96
CA GLN A 15 3.49 11.82 19.42
C GLN A 15 2.49 11.80 20.59
N MET A 16 1.59 10.80 20.63
CA MET A 16 0.61 10.65 21.70
C MET A 16 1.24 10.40 23.08
N VAL A 17 2.44 9.83 23.13
CA VAL A 17 3.19 9.69 24.39
C VAL A 17 3.39 11.05 25.05
N LEU A 18 3.74 12.08 24.27
CA LEU A 18 3.94 13.44 24.78
C LEU A 18 2.62 14.13 25.14
N LEU A 19 1.54 13.84 24.40
CA LEU A 19 0.22 14.45 24.62
C LEU A 19 -0.60 13.77 25.73
N SER A 20 -0.18 12.59 26.20
CA SER A 20 -0.87 11.81 27.24
C SER A 20 -0.98 12.51 28.60
N ALA A 21 -0.24 13.61 28.80
CA ALA A 21 -0.37 14.48 29.97
C ALA A 21 -1.74 15.20 30.03
N ASP A 22 -2.41 15.38 28.89
CA ASP A 22 -3.76 15.92 28.81
C ASP A 22 -4.79 14.79 28.70
N PRO A 23 -5.59 14.52 29.75
CA PRO A 23 -6.56 13.42 29.74
C PRO A 23 -7.75 13.65 28.81
N SER A 24 -7.91 14.85 28.24
CA SER A 24 -8.94 15.13 27.22
C SER A 24 -8.52 14.64 25.82
N ILE A 25 -7.22 14.45 25.59
CA ILE A 25 -6.67 13.99 24.32
C ILE A 25 -6.53 12.47 24.36
N LYS A 26 -7.47 11.77 23.72
CA LYS A 26 -7.46 10.31 23.60
C LYS A 26 -7.64 9.88 22.16
N LEU A 27 -6.92 8.84 21.76
CA LEU A 27 -7.17 8.19 20.49
C LEU A 27 -8.46 7.36 20.57
N PRO A 28 -9.24 7.28 19.48
CA PRO A 28 -10.42 6.42 19.44
C PRO A 28 -10.02 4.94 19.42
N GLU A 29 -10.89 4.04 19.91
CA GLU A 29 -10.64 2.58 19.86
C GLU A 29 -10.37 2.05 18.45
N SER A 30 -10.92 2.71 17.42
CA SER A 30 -10.67 2.37 16.02
C SER A 30 -9.21 2.59 15.60
N PHE A 31 -8.47 3.44 16.32
CA PHE A 31 -7.06 3.71 16.04
C PHE A 31 -6.22 2.45 16.24
N ASP A 32 -6.30 1.84 17.43
CA ASP A 32 -5.53 0.65 17.76
C ASP A 32 -5.84 -0.51 16.80
N ARG A 33 -7.11 -0.68 16.44
CA ARG A 33 -7.55 -1.67 15.45
C ARG A 33 -6.97 -1.38 14.07
N GLY A 34 -6.98 -0.11 13.64
CA GLY A 34 -6.42 0.32 12.37
C GLY A 34 -4.91 0.12 12.30
N GLN A 35 -4.20 0.43 13.39
CA GLN A 35 -2.76 0.22 13.50
C GLN A 35 -2.43 -1.27 13.45
N GLN A 36 -3.10 -2.09 14.26
CA GLN A 36 -2.91 -3.54 14.25
C GLN A 36 -3.20 -4.15 12.87
N TYR A 37 -4.26 -3.69 12.20
CA TYR A 37 -4.58 -4.12 10.85
C TYR A 37 -3.43 -3.80 9.89
N ALA A 38 -2.98 -2.54 9.85
CA ALA A 38 -1.92 -2.10 8.95
C ALA A 38 -0.60 -2.86 9.21
N GLU A 39 -0.22 -3.04 10.48
CA GLU A 39 0.99 -3.76 10.87
C GLU A 39 0.95 -5.23 10.42
N THR A 40 -0.20 -5.89 10.63
CA THR A 40 -0.40 -7.31 10.30
C THR A 40 -0.44 -7.55 8.79
N HIS A 41 -1.08 -6.66 8.03
CA HIS A 41 -1.33 -6.87 6.61
C HIS A 41 -0.31 -6.21 5.68
N SER A 42 0.52 -5.32 6.20
CA SER A 42 1.57 -4.64 5.43
C SER A 42 2.58 -5.62 4.84
N LYS A 43 2.55 -5.74 3.50
CA LYS A 43 3.42 -6.64 2.71
C LYS A 43 4.86 -6.17 2.53
N TYR A 44 5.16 -4.91 2.88
CA TYR A 44 6.44 -4.27 2.62
C TYR A 44 6.94 -3.48 3.83
N THR A 45 8.26 -3.43 4.04
CA THR A 45 8.92 -2.62 5.09
C THR A 45 9.41 -1.26 4.59
N ASP A 46 9.56 -1.07 3.28
CA ASP A 46 10.10 0.14 2.66
C ASP A 46 9.06 0.81 1.74
N PRO A 47 8.12 1.60 2.30
CA PRO A 47 7.11 2.28 1.50
C PRO A 47 7.66 3.21 0.40
N PRO A 48 8.74 4.00 0.64
CA PRO A 48 9.36 4.80 -0.42
C PRO A 48 9.77 3.99 -1.66
N SER A 49 10.40 2.82 -1.50
CA SER A 49 10.79 1.99 -2.64
C SER A 49 9.58 1.39 -3.36
N VAL A 50 8.59 0.90 -2.60
CA VAL A 50 7.32 0.38 -3.17
C VAL A 50 6.61 1.45 -3.99
N ARG A 51 6.51 2.68 -3.44
CA ARG A 51 5.91 3.82 -4.13
C ARG A 51 6.64 4.12 -5.43
N ARG A 52 7.98 4.15 -5.42
CA ARG A 52 8.79 4.39 -6.63
C ARG A 52 8.51 3.38 -7.73
N VAL A 53 8.39 2.09 -7.38
CA VAL A 53 8.05 1.03 -8.35
C VAL A 53 6.66 1.28 -8.94
N LEU A 54 5.66 1.53 -8.11
CA LEU A 54 4.27 1.59 -8.55
C LEU A 54 3.87 2.91 -9.23
N GLU A 55 4.51 4.03 -8.90
CA GLU A 55 4.28 5.32 -9.58
C GLU A 55 4.62 5.27 -11.08
N THR A 56 5.44 4.31 -11.51
CA THR A 56 5.68 4.08 -12.95
C THR A 56 4.40 3.67 -13.69
N LEU A 57 3.47 2.98 -13.02
CA LEU A 57 2.18 2.57 -13.58
C LEU A 57 1.23 3.76 -13.76
N ALA A 58 1.37 4.81 -12.95
CA ALA A 58 0.57 6.02 -13.10
C ALA A 58 0.77 6.67 -14.48
N LYS A 59 2.01 6.64 -14.99
CA LYS A 59 2.34 7.11 -16.36
C LYS A 59 1.59 6.35 -17.45
N HIS A 60 1.14 5.13 -17.16
CA HIS A 60 0.39 4.28 -18.08
C HIS A 60 -1.13 4.40 -17.90
N GLY A 61 -1.59 5.23 -16.96
CA GLY A 61 -3.00 5.52 -16.71
C GLY A 61 -3.63 4.59 -15.67
N VAL A 62 -2.84 4.05 -14.76
CA VAL A 62 -3.31 3.36 -13.55
C VAL A 62 -3.52 4.40 -12.45
N SER A 63 -4.69 4.39 -11.81
CA SER A 63 -5.05 5.33 -10.76
C SER A 63 -4.40 5.00 -9.41
N ASN A 64 -4.34 5.97 -8.50
CA ASN A 64 -3.80 5.76 -7.15
C ASN A 64 -4.57 4.69 -6.36
N SER A 65 -5.89 4.57 -6.57
CA SER A 65 -6.70 3.53 -5.95
C SER A 65 -6.33 2.14 -6.46
N GLU A 66 -6.11 1.99 -7.77
CA GLU A 66 -5.70 0.71 -8.37
C GLU A 66 -4.27 0.34 -7.94
N ILE A 67 -3.36 1.32 -7.88
CA ILE A 67 -2.00 1.16 -7.33
C ILE A 67 -2.06 0.67 -5.88
N CYS A 68 -2.91 1.28 -5.04
CA CYS A 68 -3.07 0.85 -3.65
C CYS A 68 -3.56 -0.60 -3.53
N VAL A 69 -4.49 -1.03 -4.39
CA VAL A 69 -4.95 -2.43 -4.42
C VAL A 69 -3.82 -3.38 -4.79
N ILE A 70 -3.06 -3.07 -5.85
CA ILE A 70 -1.92 -3.90 -6.28
C ILE A 70 -0.88 -4.01 -5.16
N ALA A 71 -0.54 -2.90 -4.50
CA ALA A 71 0.41 -2.91 -3.39
C ALA A 71 -0.07 -3.75 -2.19
N ASN A 72 -1.32 -3.56 -1.77
CA ASN A 72 -1.83 -4.20 -0.57
C ASN A 72 -2.10 -5.69 -0.77
N VAL A 73 -2.64 -6.08 -1.93
CA VAL A 73 -2.93 -7.49 -2.25
C VAL A 73 -1.68 -8.24 -2.67
N CYS A 74 -0.73 -7.56 -3.32
CA CYS A 74 0.57 -8.10 -3.71
C CYS A 74 0.47 -9.32 -4.66
N PRO A 75 -0.23 -9.16 -5.81
CA PRO A 75 -0.48 -10.25 -6.76
C PRO A 75 0.81 -10.80 -7.34
N GLU A 76 0.80 -12.07 -7.73
CA GLU A 76 1.97 -12.81 -8.24
C GLU A 76 1.96 -12.90 -9.77
N SER A 77 0.85 -12.53 -10.40
CA SER A 77 0.70 -12.60 -11.86
C SER A 77 -0.13 -11.44 -12.40
N MET A 78 0.07 -11.14 -13.69
CA MET A 78 -0.78 -10.18 -14.40
C MET A 78 -2.26 -10.62 -14.42
N ASP A 79 -2.53 -11.91 -14.54
CA ASP A 79 -3.91 -12.41 -14.55
C ASP A 79 -4.62 -12.16 -13.22
N GLU A 80 -3.90 -12.29 -12.10
CA GLU A 80 -4.39 -11.93 -10.78
C GLU A 80 -4.64 -10.42 -10.67
N VAL A 81 -3.73 -9.57 -11.17
CA VAL A 81 -3.95 -8.11 -11.24
C VAL A 81 -5.26 -7.80 -11.97
N PHE A 82 -5.48 -8.39 -13.15
CA PHE A 82 -6.69 -8.15 -13.93
C PHE A 82 -7.95 -8.76 -13.31
N ALA A 83 -7.83 -9.82 -12.51
CA ALA A 83 -8.95 -10.40 -11.77
C ALA A 83 -9.37 -9.47 -10.61
N LEU A 84 -8.40 -8.96 -9.85
CA LEU A 84 -8.62 -8.08 -8.70
C LEU A 84 -9.00 -6.65 -9.11
N VAL A 85 -8.45 -6.16 -10.23
CA VAL A 85 -8.63 -4.79 -10.73
C VAL A 85 -9.24 -4.82 -12.14
N PRO A 86 -10.53 -5.18 -12.27
CA PRO A 86 -11.16 -5.39 -13.58
C PRO A 86 -11.20 -4.13 -14.47
N SER A 87 -11.13 -2.93 -13.88
CA SER A 87 -11.02 -1.65 -14.60
C SER A 87 -9.77 -1.56 -15.48
N LEU A 88 -8.72 -2.34 -15.20
CA LEU A 88 -7.50 -2.38 -16.00
C LEU A 88 -7.58 -3.31 -17.22
N LYS A 89 -8.60 -4.18 -17.32
CA LYS A 89 -8.71 -5.16 -18.43
C LYS A 89 -8.73 -4.51 -19.80
N GLY A 90 -9.39 -3.37 -19.95
CA GLY A 90 -9.44 -2.61 -21.21
C GLY A 90 -8.09 -2.04 -21.67
N LYS A 91 -7.09 -2.01 -20.78
CA LYS A 91 -5.74 -1.50 -21.03
C LYS A 91 -4.68 -2.62 -21.03
N ARG A 92 -5.09 -3.90 -21.06
CA ARG A 92 -4.21 -5.06 -20.89
C ARG A 92 -2.99 -5.02 -21.81
N SER A 93 -3.18 -4.79 -23.11
CA SER A 93 -2.07 -4.72 -24.08
C SER A 93 -1.04 -3.63 -23.75
N LYS A 94 -1.49 -2.46 -23.26
CA LYS A 94 -0.62 -1.35 -22.87
C LYS A 94 0.08 -1.60 -21.54
N LEU A 95 -0.54 -2.36 -20.64
CA LEU A 95 -0.08 -2.55 -19.27
C LEU A 95 0.72 -3.83 -19.06
N SER A 96 0.74 -4.78 -19.99
CA SER A 96 1.40 -6.07 -19.80
C SER A 96 2.88 -5.95 -19.41
N GLU A 97 3.66 -5.19 -20.16
CA GLU A 97 5.10 -5.03 -19.87
C GLU A 97 5.35 -4.17 -18.61
N PRO A 98 4.74 -2.97 -18.45
CA PRO A 98 4.87 -2.20 -17.22
C PRO A 98 4.44 -2.94 -15.95
N LEU A 99 3.35 -3.72 -16.00
CA LEU A 99 2.90 -4.52 -14.87
C LEU A 99 3.88 -5.63 -14.57
N LYS A 100 4.38 -6.34 -15.58
CA LYS A 100 5.37 -7.40 -15.36
C LYS A 100 6.61 -6.87 -14.65
N GLU A 101 7.18 -5.78 -15.15
CA GLU A 101 8.34 -5.13 -14.53
C GLU A 101 8.04 -4.69 -13.09
N ALA A 102 6.90 -4.05 -12.86
CA ALA A 102 6.52 -3.60 -11.52
C ALA A 102 6.33 -4.78 -10.55
N LEU A 103 5.71 -5.88 -10.99
CA LEU A 103 5.53 -7.08 -10.17
C LEU A 103 6.85 -7.77 -9.84
N ASP A 104 7.76 -7.86 -10.82
CA ASP A 104 9.10 -8.42 -10.62
C ASP A 104 9.92 -7.60 -9.60
N GLU A 105 9.83 -6.27 -9.66
CA GLU A 105 10.46 -5.38 -8.67
C GLU A 105 9.79 -5.45 -7.31
N LEU A 106 8.46 -5.46 -7.25
CA LEU A 106 7.72 -5.61 -5.99
C LEU A 106 8.03 -6.93 -5.29
N ALA A 107 8.24 -8.02 -6.04
CA ALA A 107 8.60 -9.32 -5.49
C ALA A 107 9.91 -9.27 -4.69
N LYS A 108 10.87 -8.42 -5.10
CA LYS A 108 12.15 -8.21 -4.41
C LYS A 108 12.02 -7.40 -3.12
N LEU A 109 10.91 -6.67 -2.95
CA LEU A 109 10.67 -5.78 -1.81
C LEU A 109 9.74 -6.39 -0.75
N LYS A 110 9.12 -7.55 -1.02
CA LYS A 110 8.23 -8.24 -0.07
C LYS A 110 9.00 -8.56 1.23
N LYS A 111 8.30 -8.44 2.36
CA LYS A 111 8.81 -8.88 3.68
C LYS A 111 8.97 -10.39 3.75
#